data_AF-A0A7J5P038-F1
#
_entry.id   AF-A0A7J5P038-F1
#
_cell.length_a   1.000
_cell.length_b   1.000
_cell.length_c   1.000
_cell.angle_alpha   90.00
_cell.angle_beta   90.00
_cell.angle_gamma   90.00
#
_symmetry.space_group_name_H-M   'P 1'
#
loop_
_entity.id
_entity.type
_entity.pdbx_description
1 polymer ?
#
loop_
_entity_poly.entity_id
_entity_poly.type
_entity_poly.pdbx_seq_one_letter_code
_entity_poly.pdbx_strand_id
1 'polypeptide(L)'
;MTPQKVQDAIIYITETKNIDYEHSFSLSQLCSSLLRSRENNKYGRDIIIRILDAWKKVDKNTYSIWNDLTAAAGLYPYVDPKQLSQSSLLCYEYHKSPHLDNIYLHEEQQHLSIELQSKRSLVVSAPTSFGKSLLIEEVIASKLYEQIVIIQPTLALLDETRKKLLKYKNWYKIIVSTSQEPTKEKGNIFLFTGERVVEYNQFPEIEFFVIDEFYKLSLDRDDDRAIALNQAFAKLLKFTSKFYLLGPMIKDIPLNFKNKYDLIWYPTEFMGHRTKRFFQ
;
A
#
# COMPACT_ATOMS: atom_id res chain seq x y z
N MET A 1 7.61 22.63 -17.04
CA MET A 1 6.81 21.88 -18.04
C MET A 1 5.38 22.34 -17.89
N THR A 2 4.66 22.70 -18.95
CA THR A 2 3.32 23.30 -18.81
C THR A 2 2.29 22.26 -18.37
N PRO A 3 1.58 22.47 -17.24
CA PRO A 3 0.43 21.66 -16.83
C PRO A 3 -0.60 21.46 -17.95
N GLN A 4 -0.71 22.45 -18.86
CA GLN A 4 -1.55 22.39 -20.06
C GLN A 4 -1.26 21.16 -20.93
N LYS A 5 0.00 20.87 -21.26
CA LYS A 5 0.34 19.72 -22.12
C LYS A 5 -0.05 18.38 -21.50
N VAL A 6 0.06 18.28 -20.18
CA VAL A 6 -0.36 17.09 -19.42
C VAL A 6 -1.88 16.97 -19.49
N GLN A 7 -2.60 18.07 -19.27
CA GLN A 7 -4.06 18.10 -19.34
C GLN A 7 -4.58 17.74 -20.74
N ASP A 8 -3.99 18.29 -21.79
CA ASP A 8 -4.34 17.99 -23.18
C ASP A 8 -4.12 16.49 -23.48
N ALA A 9 -3.00 15.92 -23.03
CA ALA A 9 -2.71 14.50 -23.17
C ALA A 9 -3.75 13.62 -22.45
N ILE A 10 -4.13 13.99 -21.23
CA ILE A 10 -5.14 13.28 -20.44
C ILE A 10 -6.51 13.30 -21.11
N ILE A 11 -6.94 14.46 -21.61
CA ILE A 11 -8.21 14.63 -22.32
C ILE A 11 -8.20 13.75 -23.57
N TYR A 12 -7.12 13.82 -24.36
CA TYR A 12 -6.96 13.01 -25.57
C TYR A 12 -7.07 11.51 -25.31
N ILE A 13 -6.36 10.97 -24.30
CA ILE A 13 -6.41 9.54 -23.94
C ILE A 13 -7.84 9.11 -23.55
N THR A 14 -8.56 10.00 -22.86
CA THR A 14 -9.90 9.72 -22.34
C THR A 14 -10.94 9.71 -23.47
N GLU A 15 -10.96 10.75 -24.30
CA GLU A 15 -12.01 10.99 -25.30
C GLU A 15 -11.82 10.22 -26.60
N THR A 16 -10.57 9.92 -26.96
CA THR A 16 -10.27 9.27 -28.23
C THR A 16 -10.69 7.79 -28.21
N LYS A 17 -11.17 7.31 -29.36
CA LYS A 17 -11.57 5.90 -29.56
C LYS A 17 -10.37 4.97 -29.83
N ASN A 18 -9.37 5.45 -30.57
CA ASN A 18 -8.16 4.73 -30.94
C ASN A 18 -6.95 5.70 -30.94
N ILE A 19 -5.86 5.29 -30.30
CA ILE A 19 -4.60 6.02 -30.20
C ILE A 19 -3.63 5.34 -31.16
N ASP A 20 -3.44 5.95 -32.34
CA ASP A 20 -2.53 5.43 -33.36
C ASP A 20 -1.05 5.48 -32.93
N TYR A 21 -0.17 4.92 -33.77
CA TYR A 21 1.26 4.87 -33.50
C TYR A 21 1.88 6.25 -33.22
N GLU A 22 1.62 7.26 -34.07
CA GLU A 22 2.25 8.59 -33.95
C GLU A 22 1.82 9.29 -32.66
N HIS A 23 0.53 9.26 -32.34
CA HIS A 23 0.02 9.84 -31.10
C HIS A 23 0.51 9.07 -29.87
N SER A 24 0.50 7.73 -29.91
CA SER A 24 1.00 6.89 -28.82
C SER A 24 2.50 7.12 -28.57
N PHE A 25 3.29 7.21 -29.63
CA PHE A 25 4.71 7.50 -29.56
C PHE A 25 4.97 8.90 -28.99
N SER A 26 4.28 9.93 -29.46
CA SER A 26 4.37 11.30 -28.93
C SER A 26 4.01 11.37 -27.44
N LEU A 27 2.95 10.68 -27.01
CA LEU A 27 2.56 10.56 -25.60
C LEU A 27 3.64 9.86 -24.77
N SER A 28 4.28 8.82 -25.31
CA SER A 28 5.37 8.10 -24.65
C SER A 28 6.62 8.98 -24.45
N GLN A 29 6.94 9.85 -25.43
CA GLN A 29 8.04 10.81 -25.32
C GLN A 29 7.75 11.87 -24.25
N LEU A 30 6.53 12.41 -24.24
CA LEU A 30 6.07 13.32 -23.19
C LEU A 30 6.19 12.66 -21.81
N CYS A 31 5.69 11.43 -21.66
CA CYS A 31 5.76 10.67 -20.43
C CYS A 31 7.21 10.44 -19.98
N SER A 32 8.09 9.98 -20.88
CA SER A 32 9.51 9.78 -20.59
C SER A 32 10.17 11.07 -20.06
N SER A 33 9.84 12.23 -20.64
CA SER A 33 10.36 13.52 -20.18
C SER A 33 9.86 13.89 -18.77
N LEU A 34 8.60 13.57 -18.45
CA LEU A 34 8.01 13.81 -17.12
C LEU A 34 8.67 12.95 -16.05
N LEU A 35 8.89 11.67 -16.33
CA LEU A 35 9.45 10.71 -15.37
C LEU A 35 10.87 11.06 -14.92
N ARG A 36 11.66 11.72 -15.78
CA ARG A 36 13.04 12.17 -15.47
C ARG A 36 13.09 13.29 -14.43
N SER A 37 11.99 14.01 -14.22
CA SER A 37 11.91 15.13 -13.27
C SER A 37 11.21 14.69 -12.00
N ARG A 38 11.87 14.80 -10.84
CA ARG A 38 11.29 14.42 -9.54
C ARG A 38 9.98 15.15 -9.22
N GLU A 39 9.88 16.41 -9.61
CA GLU A 39 8.69 17.24 -9.43
C GLU A 39 7.52 16.81 -10.34
N ASN A 40 7.84 16.41 -11.57
CA ASN A 40 6.83 16.12 -12.60
C ASN A 40 6.54 14.62 -12.78
N ASN A 41 7.29 13.74 -12.11
CA ASN A 41 7.15 12.28 -12.24
C ASN A 41 5.71 11.83 -11.99
N LYS A 42 5.00 12.45 -11.04
CA LYS A 42 3.59 12.18 -10.75
C LYS A 42 2.66 12.34 -11.96
N TYR A 43 2.92 13.32 -12.84
CA TYR A 43 2.17 13.50 -14.07
C TYR A 43 2.50 12.43 -15.11
N GLY A 44 3.78 12.03 -15.20
CA GLY A 44 4.19 10.92 -16.05
C GLY A 44 3.51 9.61 -15.65
N ARG A 45 3.45 9.35 -14.34
CA ARG A 45 2.75 8.20 -13.76
C ARG A 45 1.25 8.25 -14.02
N ASP A 46 0.60 9.41 -13.89
CA ASP A 46 -0.83 9.56 -14.21
C ASP A 46 -1.13 9.26 -15.69
N ILE A 47 -0.27 9.71 -16.60
CA ILE A 47 -0.39 9.37 -18.03
C ILE A 47 -0.27 7.85 -18.23
N ILE A 48 0.69 7.18 -17.60
CA ILE A 48 0.84 5.73 -17.71
C ILE A 48 -0.40 5.01 -17.18
N ILE A 49 -0.92 5.40 -16.02
CA ILE A 49 -2.13 4.82 -15.44
C ILE A 49 -3.30 4.91 -16.43
N ARG A 50 -3.49 6.07 -17.07
CA ARG A 50 -4.54 6.26 -18.07
C ARG A 50 -4.32 5.47 -19.35
N ILE A 51 -3.06 5.32 -19.78
CA ILE A 51 -2.71 4.47 -20.92
C ILE A 51 -3.01 2.99 -20.61
N LEU A 52 -2.70 2.54 -19.40
CA LEU A 52 -3.05 1.19 -18.95
C LEU A 52 -4.57 0.99 -18.94
N ASP A 53 -5.35 1.93 -18.39
CA ASP A 53 -6.83 1.91 -18.49
C ASP A 53 -7.33 1.88 -19.95
N ALA A 54 -6.63 2.56 -20.85
CA ALA A 54 -6.94 2.64 -22.27
C ALA A 54 -6.20 1.60 -23.14
N TRP A 55 -5.61 0.54 -22.57
CA TRP A 55 -4.65 -0.33 -23.27
C TRP A 55 -5.13 -0.87 -24.61
N LYS A 56 -6.41 -1.24 -24.70
CA LYS A 56 -7.04 -1.75 -25.93
C LYS A 56 -7.18 -0.70 -27.04
N LYS A 57 -7.12 0.58 -26.70
CA LYS A 57 -7.17 1.71 -27.65
C LYS A 57 -5.79 2.02 -28.23
N VAL A 58 -4.71 1.55 -27.61
CA VAL A 58 -3.34 1.91 -27.97
C VAL A 58 -2.80 0.99 -29.06
N ASP A 59 -2.11 1.58 -30.05
CA ASP A 59 -1.42 0.83 -31.11
C ASP A 59 -0.39 -0.15 -30.53
N LYS A 60 -0.53 -1.43 -30.91
CA LYS A 60 0.29 -2.54 -30.41
C LYS A 60 1.79 -2.37 -30.65
N ASN A 61 2.18 -1.63 -31.69
CA ASN A 61 3.58 -1.38 -32.01
C ASN A 61 4.28 -0.52 -30.95
N THR A 62 3.53 0.12 -30.05
CA THR A 62 4.07 0.93 -28.94
C THR A 62 4.01 0.23 -27.58
N TYR A 63 3.53 -1.02 -27.50
CA TYR A 63 3.34 -1.73 -26.23
C TYR A 63 4.64 -1.91 -25.44
N SER A 64 5.75 -2.24 -26.10
CA SER A 64 7.05 -2.40 -25.44
C SER A 64 7.52 -1.10 -24.79
N ILE A 65 7.32 0.03 -25.48
CA ILE A 65 7.68 1.37 -24.96
C ILE A 65 6.88 1.68 -23.70
N TRP A 66 5.58 1.44 -23.71
CA TRP A 66 4.74 1.65 -22.54
C TRP A 66 5.04 0.68 -21.40
N ASN A 67 5.43 -0.55 -21.71
CA ASN A 67 5.87 -1.52 -20.71
C ASN A 67 7.16 -1.05 -20.00
N ASP A 68 8.14 -0.57 -20.77
CA ASP A 68 9.38 0.00 -20.23
C ASP A 68 9.13 1.26 -19.40
N LEU A 69 8.24 2.16 -19.86
CA LEU A 69 7.83 3.33 -19.11
C LEU A 69 7.09 2.98 -17.82
N THR A 70 6.29 1.91 -17.83
CA THR A 70 5.60 1.39 -16.63
C THR A 70 6.60 0.90 -15.60
N ALA A 71 7.62 0.14 -16.02
CA ALA A 71 8.72 -0.25 -15.14
C ALA A 71 9.49 0.99 -14.61
N ALA A 72 9.82 1.94 -15.48
CA ALA A 72 10.51 3.18 -15.12
C ALA A 72 9.72 4.09 -14.16
N ALA A 73 8.39 4.00 -14.15
CA ALA A 73 7.52 4.71 -13.21
C ALA A 73 7.37 4.01 -11.85
N GLY A 74 8.03 2.85 -11.66
CA GLY A 74 7.97 2.03 -10.46
C GLY A 74 6.69 1.18 -10.37
N LEU A 75 5.94 1.06 -11.46
CA LEU A 75 4.61 0.42 -11.52
C LEU A 75 4.69 -1.09 -11.85
N TYR A 76 5.62 -1.80 -11.23
CA TYR A 76 5.91 -3.23 -11.47
C TYR A 76 4.72 -4.20 -11.43
N PRO A 77 3.66 -4.01 -10.61
CA PRO A 77 2.47 -4.88 -10.67
C PRO A 77 1.77 -4.93 -12.04
N TYR A 78 2.06 -3.97 -12.93
CA TYR A 78 1.45 -3.84 -14.25
C TYR A 78 2.46 -4.01 -15.38
N VAL A 79 3.65 -4.53 -15.11
CA VAL A 79 4.68 -4.79 -16.12
C VAL A 79 4.51 -6.21 -16.68
N ASP A 80 4.57 -6.35 -18.00
CA ASP A 80 4.66 -7.63 -18.70
C ASP A 80 6.15 -8.05 -18.81
N PRO A 81 6.60 -9.06 -18.03
CA PRO A 81 7.99 -9.49 -18.06
C PRO A 81 8.44 -10.06 -19.41
N LYS A 82 7.51 -10.49 -20.27
CA LYS A 82 7.85 -11.04 -21.61
C LYS A 82 8.40 -9.97 -22.57
N GLN A 83 8.12 -8.70 -22.28
CA GLN A 83 8.52 -7.57 -23.10
C GLN A 83 9.74 -6.84 -22.53
N LEU A 84 10.30 -7.31 -21.41
CA LEU A 84 11.43 -6.67 -20.74
C LEU A 84 12.79 -7.12 -21.30
N SER A 85 13.76 -6.20 -21.27
CA SER A 85 15.17 -6.55 -21.37
C SER A 85 15.63 -7.39 -20.17
N GLN A 86 16.77 -8.08 -20.29
CA GLN A 86 17.35 -8.86 -19.17
C GLN A 86 17.62 -8.00 -17.93
N SER A 87 18.16 -6.79 -18.09
CA SER A 87 18.40 -5.87 -16.98
C SER A 87 17.09 -5.41 -16.33
N SER A 88 16.06 -5.14 -17.13
CA SER A 88 14.75 -4.74 -16.61
C SER A 88 14.05 -5.90 -15.90
N LEU A 89 14.28 -7.15 -16.33
CA LEU A 89 13.76 -8.35 -15.67
C LEU A 89 14.35 -8.52 -14.27
N LEU A 90 15.64 -8.25 -14.07
CA LEU A 90 16.25 -8.26 -12.74
C LEU A 90 15.58 -7.23 -11.81
N CYS A 91 15.36 -6.01 -12.29
CA CYS A 91 14.63 -4.98 -11.54
C CYS A 91 13.20 -5.41 -11.24
N TYR A 92 12.51 -6.06 -12.18
CA TYR A 92 11.17 -6.59 -11.99
C TYR A 92 11.12 -7.67 -10.90
N GLU A 93 12.02 -8.66 -10.95
CA GLU A 93 12.10 -9.73 -9.93
C GLU A 93 12.47 -9.20 -8.54
N TYR A 94 13.28 -8.13 -8.45
CA TYR A 94 13.56 -7.46 -7.16
C TYR A 94 12.30 -6.94 -6.46
N HIS A 95 11.26 -6.60 -7.23
CA HIS A 95 9.99 -6.11 -6.71
C HIS A 95 8.98 -7.23 -6.41
N LYS A 96 9.37 -8.49 -6.57
CA LYS A 96 8.53 -9.63 -6.20
C LYS A 96 8.50 -9.76 -4.68
N SER A 97 7.30 -9.90 -4.12
CA SER A 97 7.16 -10.18 -2.69
C SER A 97 7.82 -11.52 -2.35
N PRO A 98 8.70 -11.59 -1.34
CA PRO A 98 9.30 -12.84 -0.90
C PRO A 98 8.31 -13.76 -0.15
N HIS A 99 7.14 -13.24 0.24
CA HIS A 99 6.17 -13.96 1.08
C HIS A 99 4.79 -14.14 0.45
N LEU A 100 4.47 -13.39 -0.61
CA LEU A 100 3.20 -13.48 -1.31
C LEU A 100 3.39 -14.04 -2.73
N ASP A 101 2.78 -15.20 -3.00
CA ASP A 101 2.89 -15.87 -4.29
C ASP A 101 2.41 -15.01 -5.46
N ASN A 102 3.28 -14.82 -6.45
CA ASN A 102 3.01 -14.09 -7.69
C ASN A 102 2.47 -12.67 -7.46
N ILE A 103 2.91 -12.02 -6.38
CA ILE A 103 2.65 -10.60 -6.11
C ILE A 103 3.92 -9.82 -6.36
N TYR A 104 3.80 -8.76 -7.16
CA TYR A 104 4.84 -7.74 -7.31
C TYR A 104 4.36 -6.49 -6.59
N LEU A 105 5.30 -5.85 -5.91
CA LEU A 105 5.14 -4.57 -5.22
C LEU A 105 5.53 -3.45 -6.18
N HIS A 106 4.85 -2.32 -6.12
CA HIS A 106 5.41 -1.13 -6.77
C HIS A 106 6.62 -0.63 -6.00
N GLU A 107 7.42 0.25 -6.60
CA GLU A 107 8.71 0.70 -6.05
C GLU A 107 8.63 1.15 -4.58
N GLU A 108 7.68 2.01 -4.25
CA GLU A 108 7.55 2.48 -2.87
C GLU A 108 7.03 1.40 -1.90
N GLN A 109 6.17 0.47 -2.34
CA GLN A 109 5.76 -0.67 -1.52
C GLN A 109 6.95 -1.58 -1.22
N GLN A 110 7.84 -1.80 -2.18
CA GLN A 110 9.06 -2.59 -1.99
C GLN A 110 9.96 -1.97 -0.92
N HIS A 111 10.17 -0.64 -0.99
CA HIS A 111 10.88 0.08 0.06
C HIS A 111 10.25 -0.15 1.45
N LEU A 112 8.94 0.08 1.57
CA LEU A 112 8.23 -0.12 2.84
C LEU A 112 8.21 -1.58 3.32
N SER A 113 8.19 -2.54 2.41
CA SER A 113 8.29 -3.96 2.73
C SER A 113 9.61 -4.28 3.43
N ILE A 114 10.73 -3.80 2.88
CA ILE A 114 12.07 -3.95 3.47
C ILE A 114 12.11 -3.37 4.89
N GLU A 115 11.47 -2.22 5.09
CA GLU A 115 11.38 -1.58 6.41
C GLU A 115 10.63 -2.43 7.43
N LEU A 116 9.48 -2.97 7.03
CA LEU A 116 8.66 -3.83 7.88
C LEU A 116 9.37 -5.16 8.18
N GLN A 117 10.02 -5.78 7.20
CA GLN A 117 10.80 -7.01 7.40
C GLN A 117 12.02 -6.79 8.30
N SER A 118 12.57 -5.56 8.32
CA SER A 118 13.64 -5.15 9.24
C SER A 118 13.12 -4.82 10.66
N LYS A 119 11.84 -5.10 10.96
CA LYS A 119 11.17 -4.81 12.23
C LYS A 119 11.25 -3.32 12.61
N ARG A 120 11.26 -2.40 11.64
CA ARG A 120 11.15 -0.96 11.91
C ARG A 120 9.68 -0.55 12.01
N SER A 121 9.40 0.39 12.90
CA SER A 121 8.06 0.96 13.04
C SER A 121 7.84 1.97 11.94
N LEU A 122 6.65 1.92 11.34
CA LEU A 122 6.39 2.63 10.10
C LEU A 122 5.08 3.38 10.19
N VAL A 123 5.08 4.63 9.71
CA VAL A 123 3.89 5.47 9.59
C VAL A 123 3.79 5.93 8.15
N VAL A 124 2.78 5.44 7.43
CA VAL A 124 2.56 5.73 6.01
C VAL A 124 1.33 6.59 5.84
N SER A 125 1.55 7.72 5.18
CA SER A 125 0.50 8.62 4.71
C SER A 125 0.49 8.60 3.20
N ALA A 126 -0.52 7.95 2.61
CA ALA A 126 -0.58 7.70 1.18
C ALA A 126 -2.03 7.64 0.67
N PRO A 127 -2.28 7.89 -0.64
CA PRO A 127 -3.57 7.68 -1.27
C PRO A 127 -4.15 6.27 -1.07
N THR A 128 -5.46 6.10 -1.21
CA THR A 128 -6.11 4.78 -1.13
C THR A 128 -5.59 3.83 -2.22
N SER A 129 -5.31 4.35 -3.42
CA SER A 129 -4.74 3.59 -4.54
C SER A 129 -3.31 3.10 -4.33
N PHE A 130 -2.63 3.50 -3.25
CA PHE A 130 -1.30 2.99 -2.89
C PHE A 130 -1.32 1.50 -2.52
N GLY A 131 -2.46 0.93 -2.14
CA GLY A 131 -2.54 -0.49 -1.76
C GLY A 131 -1.90 -0.80 -0.40
N LYS A 132 -2.00 0.12 0.56
CA LYS A 132 -1.44 0.04 1.92
C LYS A 132 -1.68 -1.31 2.62
N SER A 133 -2.87 -1.90 2.43
CA SER A 133 -3.28 -3.18 3.05
C SER A 133 -2.57 -4.42 2.48
N LEU A 134 -1.86 -4.30 1.36
CA LEU A 134 -1.04 -5.39 0.81
C LEU A 134 0.13 -5.72 1.74
N LEU A 135 0.78 -4.70 2.29
CA LEU A 135 1.93 -4.88 3.18
C LEU A 135 1.55 -5.48 4.54
N ILE A 136 0.31 -5.26 5.01
CA ILE A 136 -0.23 -5.94 6.20
C ILE A 136 -0.21 -7.46 5.97
N GLU A 137 -0.70 -7.89 4.81
CA GLU A 137 -0.76 -9.30 4.45
C GLU A 137 0.64 -9.91 4.28
N GLU A 138 1.58 -9.17 3.70
CA GLU A 138 2.96 -9.61 3.54
C GLU A 138 3.66 -9.86 4.87
N VAL A 139 3.47 -8.98 5.87
CA VAL A 139 4.00 -9.18 7.23
C VAL A 139 3.41 -10.42 7.90
N ILE A 140 2.11 -10.69 7.69
CA ILE A 140 1.47 -11.90 8.22
C ILE A 140 2.00 -13.15 7.50
N ALA A 141 2.20 -13.07 6.19
CA ALA A 141 2.73 -14.16 5.39
C ALA A 141 4.20 -14.49 5.75
N SER A 142 4.99 -13.48 6.12
CA SER A 142 6.38 -13.65 6.53
C SER A 142 6.54 -14.34 7.89
N LYS A 143 5.47 -14.35 8.70
CA LYS A 143 5.45 -14.92 10.04
C LYS A 143 6.48 -14.30 10.99
N LEU A 144 6.82 -13.04 10.73
CA LEU A 144 7.78 -12.27 11.52
C LEU A 144 7.31 -12.06 12.98
N TYR A 145 6.00 -12.09 13.18
CA TYR A 145 5.32 -11.91 14.46
C TYR A 145 4.24 -12.96 14.62
N GLU A 146 4.06 -13.47 15.82
CA GLU A 146 3.02 -14.42 16.20
C GLU A 146 1.82 -13.73 16.82
N GLN A 147 2.03 -12.68 17.62
CA GLN A 147 0.97 -11.97 18.35
C GLN A 147 0.74 -10.59 17.73
N ILE A 148 -0.27 -10.51 16.85
CA ILE A 148 -0.52 -9.35 15.99
C ILE A 148 -1.89 -8.73 16.28
N VAL A 149 -1.96 -7.42 16.45
CA VAL A 149 -3.22 -6.68 16.50
C VAL A 149 -3.41 -5.85 15.23
N ILE A 150 -4.56 -5.94 14.58
CA ILE A 150 -4.91 -5.15 13.41
C ILE A 150 -6.18 -4.36 13.74
N ILE A 151 -6.03 -3.04 13.85
CA ILE A 151 -7.13 -2.13 14.06
C ILE A 151 -7.64 -1.61 12.72
N GLN A 152 -8.93 -1.80 12.48
CA GLN A 152 -9.65 -1.29 11.31
C GLN A 152 -10.84 -0.43 11.76
N PRO A 153 -11.22 0.59 10.99
CA PRO A 153 -12.20 1.59 11.42
C PRO A 153 -13.65 1.11 11.32
N THR A 154 -13.93 0.04 10.56
CA THR A 154 -15.29 -0.45 10.34
C THR A 154 -15.36 -1.98 10.35
N LEU A 155 -16.54 -2.51 10.71
CA LEU A 155 -16.82 -3.95 10.64
C LEU A 155 -16.70 -4.51 9.20
N ALA A 156 -17.02 -3.70 8.18
CA ALA A 156 -16.91 -4.12 6.79
C ALA A 156 -15.45 -4.38 6.39
N LEU A 157 -14.53 -3.49 6.77
CA LEU A 157 -13.10 -3.66 6.50
C LEU A 157 -12.48 -4.78 7.35
N LEU A 158 -12.98 -4.98 8.58
CA LEU A 158 -12.62 -6.15 9.39
C LEU A 158 -13.02 -7.44 8.68
N ASP A 159 -14.24 -7.55 8.17
CA ASP A 159 -14.70 -8.75 7.47
C ASP A 159 -13.94 -8.99 6.15
N GLU A 160 -13.62 -7.94 5.40
CA GLU A 160 -12.77 -8.03 4.21
C GLU A 160 -11.38 -8.57 4.57
N THR A 161 -10.74 -7.97 5.57
CA THR A 161 -9.42 -8.39 6.05
C THR A 161 -9.47 -9.81 6.58
N ARG A 162 -10.53 -10.19 7.32
CA ARG A 162 -10.72 -11.56 7.83
C ARG A 162 -10.73 -12.56 6.69
N LYS A 163 -11.55 -12.34 5.66
CA LYS A 163 -11.66 -13.22 4.48
C LYS A 163 -10.30 -13.38 3.80
N LYS A 164 -9.54 -12.29 3.66
CA LYS A 164 -8.20 -12.29 3.07
C LYS A 164 -7.20 -13.12 3.88
N LEU A 165 -7.27 -13.04 5.21
CA LEU A 165 -6.33 -13.71 6.12
C LEU A 165 -6.68 -15.18 6.43
N LEU A 166 -7.87 -15.66 6.07
CA LEU A 166 -8.29 -17.05 6.33
C LEU A 166 -7.32 -18.10 5.77
N LYS A 167 -6.60 -17.79 4.67
CA LYS A 167 -5.58 -18.68 4.11
C LYS A 167 -4.39 -18.94 5.06
N TYR A 168 -4.20 -18.11 6.08
CA TYR A 168 -3.16 -18.26 7.09
C TYR A 168 -3.62 -18.98 8.36
N LYS A 169 -4.84 -19.56 8.37
CA LYS A 169 -5.44 -20.23 9.55
C LYS A 169 -4.61 -21.38 10.15
N ASN A 170 -3.70 -21.95 9.36
CA ASN A 170 -2.80 -23.02 9.81
C ASN A 170 -1.69 -22.47 10.73
N TRP A 171 -1.33 -21.19 10.60
CA TRP A 171 -0.30 -20.54 11.42
C TRP A 171 -0.88 -19.54 12.43
N TYR A 172 -2.12 -19.08 12.21
CA TYR A 172 -2.75 -18.08 13.07
C TYR A 172 -4.18 -18.46 13.48
N LYS A 173 -4.56 -18.14 14.72
CA LYS A 173 -5.96 -18.00 15.14
C LYS A 173 -6.39 -16.57 14.84
N ILE A 174 -7.43 -16.40 14.04
CA ILE A 174 -7.99 -15.06 13.78
C ILE A 174 -9.09 -14.84 14.81
N ILE A 175 -8.92 -13.81 15.64
CA ILE A 175 -9.78 -13.46 16.76
C ILE A 175 -10.52 -12.18 16.37
N VAL A 176 -11.85 -12.26 16.31
CA VAL A 176 -12.72 -11.15 15.84
C VAL A 176 -13.73 -10.71 16.89
N SER A 177 -13.88 -11.47 17.98
CA SER A 177 -14.76 -11.15 19.11
C SER A 177 -13.95 -11.00 20.38
N THR A 178 -14.39 -10.10 21.28
CA THR A 178 -13.78 -9.90 22.60
C THR A 178 -14.02 -11.07 23.55
N SER A 179 -14.97 -11.96 23.24
CA SER A 179 -15.23 -13.20 23.99
C SER A 179 -14.33 -14.38 23.62
N GLN A 180 -13.54 -14.26 22.54
CA GLN A 180 -12.67 -15.33 22.07
C GLN A 180 -11.30 -15.24 22.75
N GLU A 181 -10.88 -16.34 23.37
CA GLU A 181 -9.55 -16.42 24.00
C GLU A 181 -8.45 -16.64 22.95
N PRO A 182 -7.20 -16.19 23.20
CA PRO A 182 -6.08 -16.54 22.35
C PRO A 182 -5.74 -18.03 22.49
N THR A 183 -5.02 -18.59 21.51
CA THR A 183 -4.44 -19.93 21.62
C THR A 183 -2.95 -19.86 21.88
N LYS A 184 -2.40 -20.91 22.49
CA LYS A 184 -0.96 -21.13 22.67
C LYS A 184 -0.36 -22.05 21.60
N GLU A 185 -1.19 -22.68 20.77
CA GLU A 185 -0.75 -23.66 19.77
C GLU A 185 -0.17 -23.02 18.50
N LYS A 186 -0.51 -21.76 18.24
CA LYS A 186 -0.17 -21.00 17.04
C LYS A 186 -0.21 -19.49 17.33
N GLY A 187 0.18 -18.67 16.36
CA GLY A 187 0.06 -17.22 16.48
C GLY A 187 -1.40 -16.75 16.59
N ASN A 188 -1.62 -15.53 17.06
CA ASN A 188 -2.92 -14.91 17.15
C ASN A 188 -2.94 -13.60 16.37
N ILE A 189 -3.97 -13.43 15.54
CA ILE A 189 -4.28 -12.16 14.86
C ILE A 189 -5.58 -11.64 15.45
N PHE A 190 -5.48 -10.57 16.24
CA PHE A 190 -6.62 -9.85 16.80
C PHE A 190 -7.08 -8.81 15.78
N LEU A 191 -8.23 -9.05 15.18
CA LEU A 191 -8.79 -8.22 14.13
C LEU A 191 -9.97 -7.45 14.71
N PHE A 192 -9.70 -6.23 15.18
CA PHE A 192 -10.59 -5.47 16.06
C PHE A 192 -10.80 -4.02 15.59
N THR A 193 -11.85 -3.39 16.11
CA THR A 193 -11.96 -1.93 16.12
C THR A 193 -11.21 -1.36 17.32
N GLY A 194 -11.04 -0.03 17.40
CA GLY A 194 -10.38 0.61 18.54
C GLY A 194 -11.05 0.27 19.87
N GLU A 195 -12.38 0.31 19.91
CA GLU A 195 -13.21 -0.01 21.09
C GLU A 195 -12.95 -1.43 21.58
N ARG A 196 -12.93 -2.42 20.67
CA ARG A 196 -12.67 -3.82 21.03
C ARG A 196 -11.26 -4.03 21.58
N VAL A 197 -10.26 -3.28 21.10
CA VAL A 197 -8.92 -3.32 21.69
C VAL A 197 -8.94 -2.79 23.13
N VAL A 198 -9.68 -1.72 23.40
CA VAL A 198 -9.84 -1.18 24.76
C VAL A 198 -10.51 -2.20 25.68
N GLU A 199 -11.60 -2.83 25.23
CA GLU A 199 -12.37 -3.81 26.00
C GLU A 199 -11.62 -5.14 26.25
N TYR A 200 -10.79 -5.59 25.31
CA TYR A 200 -10.18 -6.91 25.36
C TYR A 200 -9.06 -7.02 26.40
N ASN A 201 -9.21 -7.88 27.41
CA ASN A 201 -8.26 -7.98 28.53
C ASN A 201 -7.39 -9.25 28.50
N GLN A 202 -7.53 -10.08 27.48
CA GLN A 202 -6.82 -11.36 27.37
C GLN A 202 -5.69 -11.32 26.34
N PHE A 203 -5.13 -10.14 26.04
CA PHE A 203 -3.99 -10.05 25.14
C PHE A 203 -2.79 -10.80 25.74
N PRO A 204 -2.12 -11.69 24.96
CA PRO A 204 -0.78 -12.14 25.28
C PRO A 204 0.21 -10.98 25.04
N GLU A 205 1.51 -11.27 25.13
CA GLU A 205 2.55 -10.29 24.80
C GLU A 205 2.46 -9.93 23.30
N ILE A 206 1.89 -8.77 22.98
CA ILE A 206 1.71 -8.32 21.59
C ILE A 206 3.05 -7.86 21.01
N GLU A 207 3.41 -8.38 19.85
CA GLU A 207 4.71 -8.12 19.23
C GLU A 207 4.64 -7.05 18.15
N PHE A 208 3.51 -6.94 17.47
CA PHE A 208 3.29 -5.99 16.39
C PHE A 208 1.83 -5.56 16.31
N PHE A 209 1.58 -4.31 15.93
CA PHE A 209 0.23 -3.86 15.64
C PHE A 209 0.12 -2.93 14.44
N VAL A 210 -1.04 -2.98 13.80
CA VAL A 210 -1.42 -2.13 12.67
C VAL A 210 -2.58 -1.24 13.08
N ILE A 211 -2.52 0.03 12.73
CA ILE A 211 -3.67 0.93 12.83
C ILE A 211 -3.97 1.49 11.46
N ASP A 212 -5.11 1.12 10.91
CA ASP A 212 -5.66 1.81 9.74
C ASP A 212 -6.40 3.08 10.16
N GLU A 213 -6.32 4.10 9.33
CA GLU A 213 -6.80 5.46 9.61
C GLU A 213 -6.18 6.14 10.86
N PHE A 214 -4.87 6.02 11.06
CA PHE A 214 -4.18 6.57 12.25
C PHE A 214 -4.37 8.10 12.45
N TYR A 215 -4.63 8.86 11.39
CA TYR A 215 -4.82 10.31 11.46
C TYR A 215 -5.95 10.72 12.41
N LYS A 216 -6.93 9.84 12.64
CA LYS A 216 -8.01 10.03 13.62
C LYS A 216 -7.50 10.15 15.06
N LEU A 217 -6.28 9.73 15.37
CA LEU A 217 -5.64 9.98 16.65
C LEU A 217 -5.48 11.48 16.96
N SER A 218 -5.40 12.31 15.92
CA SER A 218 -5.14 13.76 16.03
C SER A 218 -6.38 14.66 15.84
N LEU A 219 -7.53 14.09 15.46
CA LEU A 219 -8.78 14.84 15.29
C LEU A 219 -9.48 15.07 16.64
N ASP A 220 -10.39 16.05 16.68
CA ASP A 220 -11.09 16.54 17.89
C ASP A 220 -11.36 15.44 18.92
N ARG A 221 -10.94 15.69 20.16
CA ARG A 221 -11.03 14.75 21.28
C ARG A 221 -12.47 14.47 21.75
N ASP A 222 -13.46 14.99 21.04
CA ASP A 222 -14.89 14.87 21.36
C ASP A 222 -15.60 13.80 20.53
N ASP A 223 -14.93 13.13 19.58
CA ASP A 223 -15.45 11.93 18.92
C ASP A 223 -15.07 10.67 19.72
N ASP A 224 -16.06 9.96 20.24
CA ASP A 224 -15.90 8.69 20.98
C ASP A 224 -14.98 7.70 20.24
N ARG A 225 -15.01 7.67 18.90
CA ARG A 225 -14.16 6.80 18.09
C ARG A 225 -12.70 7.22 18.11
N ALA A 226 -12.43 8.53 18.10
CA ALA A 226 -11.07 9.06 18.22
C ALA A 226 -10.52 8.80 19.63
N ILE A 227 -11.35 8.90 20.67
CA ILE A 227 -11.00 8.54 22.04
C ILE A 227 -10.63 7.06 22.13
N ALA A 228 -11.50 6.17 21.62
CA ALA A 228 -11.27 4.73 21.66
C ALA A 228 -9.98 4.33 20.90
N LEU A 229 -9.73 4.94 19.74
CA LEU A 229 -8.51 4.67 18.97
C LEU A 229 -7.25 5.14 19.72
N ASN A 230 -7.29 6.31 20.37
CA ASN A 230 -6.18 6.81 21.19
C ASN A 230 -5.92 5.90 22.41
N GLN A 231 -6.97 5.45 23.09
CA GLN A 231 -6.85 4.50 24.20
C GLN A 231 -6.30 3.15 23.75
N ALA A 232 -6.77 2.62 22.62
CA ALA A 232 -6.27 1.41 22.01
C ALA A 232 -4.78 1.52 21.68
N PHE A 233 -4.37 2.62 21.04
CA PHE A 233 -2.98 2.89 20.72
C PHE A 233 -2.10 2.95 21.97
N ALA A 234 -2.53 3.70 22.99
CA ALA A 234 -1.82 3.80 24.27
C ALA A 234 -1.72 2.44 25.00
N LYS A 235 -2.74 1.59 24.88
CA LYS A 235 -2.75 0.24 25.44
C LYS A 235 -1.75 -0.67 24.72
N LEU A 236 -1.73 -0.67 23.38
CA LEU A 236 -0.82 -1.50 22.59
C LEU A 236 0.65 -1.09 22.73
N LEU A 237 0.91 0.20 22.90
CA LEU A 237 2.26 0.72 23.17
C LEU A 237 2.86 0.26 24.51
N LYS A 238 2.06 -0.32 25.41
CA LYS A 238 2.57 -0.96 26.63
C LYS A 238 3.21 -2.33 26.35
N PHE A 239 2.87 -2.97 25.24
CA PHE A 239 3.40 -4.28 24.84
C PHE A 239 4.58 -4.14 23.88
N THR A 240 4.45 -3.29 22.85
CA THR A 240 5.47 -3.18 21.80
C THR A 240 5.57 -1.76 21.25
N SER A 241 6.76 -1.40 20.78
CA SER A 241 7.00 -0.21 19.97
C SER A 241 6.97 -0.49 18.48
N LYS A 242 6.75 -1.75 18.04
CA LYS A 242 6.70 -2.18 16.64
C LYS A 242 5.29 -2.03 16.08
N PHE A 243 5.13 -1.14 15.10
CA PHE A 243 3.83 -0.87 14.53
C PHE A 243 3.87 -0.45 13.07
N TYR A 244 2.71 -0.55 12.42
CA TYR A 244 2.46 -0.01 11.10
C TYR A 244 1.19 0.85 11.11
N LEU A 245 1.35 2.17 11.01
CA LEU A 245 0.25 3.13 11.03
C LEU A 245 -0.06 3.58 9.60
N LEU A 246 -1.33 3.50 9.21
CA LEU A 246 -1.79 3.78 7.86
C LEU A 246 -2.79 4.93 7.86
N GLY A 247 -2.59 5.89 6.96
CA GLY A 247 -3.48 7.04 6.85
C GLY A 247 -3.63 7.51 5.40
N PRO A 248 -4.65 8.34 5.13
CA PRO A 248 -4.71 9.15 3.93
C PRO A 248 -3.56 10.17 3.96
N MET A 249 -3.45 10.96 2.89
CA MET A 249 -2.51 12.06 2.82
C MET A 249 -2.77 13.09 3.93
N ILE A 250 -1.80 13.22 4.84
CA ILE A 250 -1.74 14.25 5.88
C ILE A 250 -0.40 14.97 5.77
N LYS A 251 -0.35 16.22 6.26
CA LYS A 251 0.85 17.07 6.12
C LYS A 251 2.03 16.55 6.92
N ASP A 252 1.81 16.24 8.19
CA ASP A 252 2.87 15.73 9.06
C ASP A 252 2.28 15.02 10.30
N ILE A 253 3.14 14.31 11.02
CA ILE A 253 2.88 13.80 12.37
C ILE A 253 3.60 14.63 13.44
N PRO A 254 3.06 14.71 14.66
CA PRO A 254 3.65 15.51 15.74
C PRO A 254 5.13 15.20 16.01
N LEU A 255 5.96 16.23 16.21
CA LEU A 255 7.40 16.07 16.41
C LEU A 255 7.75 15.25 17.66
N ASN A 256 6.99 15.43 18.75
CA ASN A 256 7.12 14.62 19.95
C ASN A 256 6.87 13.13 19.69
N PHE A 257 6.00 12.79 18.74
CA PHE A 257 5.74 11.42 18.34
C PHE A 257 6.93 10.83 17.56
N LYS A 258 7.50 11.59 16.62
CA LYS A 258 8.73 11.20 15.89
C LYS A 258 9.93 11.01 16.80
N ASN A 259 10.08 11.86 17.82
CA ASN A 259 11.24 11.80 18.72
C ASN A 259 11.11 10.70 19.79
N LYS A 260 9.89 10.27 20.11
CA LYS A 260 9.62 9.28 21.15
C LYS A 260 9.85 7.84 20.67
N TYR A 261 9.68 7.59 19.38
CA TYR A 261 9.73 6.25 18.80
C TYR A 261 10.74 6.20 17.66
N ASP A 262 11.53 5.13 17.60
CA ASP A 262 12.33 4.80 16.42
C ASP A 262 11.39 4.34 15.30
N LEU A 263 10.93 5.31 14.50
CA LEU A 263 9.97 5.11 13.43
C LEU A 263 10.41 5.77 12.13
N ILE A 264 9.87 5.27 11.03
CA ILE A 264 9.96 5.87 9.71
C ILE A 264 8.65 6.60 9.41
N TRP A 265 8.75 7.89 9.16
CA TRP A 265 7.65 8.70 8.62
C TRP A 265 7.74 8.71 7.09
N TYR A 266 6.70 8.20 6.42
CA TYR A 266 6.69 8.04 4.97
C TYR A 266 5.43 8.66 4.34
N PRO A 267 5.43 9.97 4.07
CA PRO A 267 4.40 10.64 3.28
C PRO A 267 4.68 10.44 1.78
N THR A 268 3.67 10.06 1.00
CA THR A 268 3.84 9.85 -0.44
C THR A 268 2.58 10.13 -1.26
N GLU A 269 2.75 10.83 -2.39
CA GLU A 269 1.71 11.02 -3.41
C GLU A 269 1.66 9.85 -4.42
N PHE A 270 2.42 8.76 -4.21
CA PHE A 270 2.46 7.64 -5.15
C PHE A 270 1.08 7.01 -5.32
N MET A 271 0.63 6.93 -6.58
CA MET A 271 -0.60 6.29 -6.96
C MET A 271 -0.30 5.05 -7.79
N GLY A 272 -0.87 3.92 -7.36
CA GLY A 272 -0.99 2.73 -8.20
C GLY A 272 -2.27 2.76 -9.04
N HIS A 273 -2.42 1.76 -9.89
CA HIS A 273 -3.64 1.53 -10.66
C HIS A 273 -4.65 0.70 -9.84
N ARG A 274 -5.94 1.08 -9.85
CA ARG A 274 -6.96 0.41 -9.02
C ARG A 274 -7.30 -1.00 -9.51
N THR A 275 -7.17 -1.26 -10.80
CA THR A 275 -7.53 -2.54 -11.42
C THR A 275 -6.34 -3.49 -11.42
N LYS A 276 -6.53 -4.72 -10.90
CA LYS A 276 -5.53 -5.81 -10.99
C LYS A 276 -5.58 -6.44 -12.39
N ARG A 277 -4.41 -6.50 -13.03
CA ARG A 277 -4.06 -7.25 -14.26
C ARG A 277 -4.69 -6.74 -15.57
N PHE A 278 -3.83 -6.21 -16.44
CA PHE A 278 -4.13 -6.01 -17.87
C PHE A 278 -3.60 -7.16 -18.74
N PHE A 279 -2.63 -7.93 -18.25
CA PHE A 279 -1.97 -9.01 -18.96
C PHE A 279 -2.48 -10.37 -18.46
N GLN A 280 -3.71 -10.73 -18.86
CA GLN A 280 -4.19 -12.10 -18.92
C GLN A 280 -4.84 -12.33 -20.28
#